data_AF-A0A9Q0T4B9-F1
#
_entry.id   AF-A0A9Q0T4B9-F1
#
_cell.length_a   1.000
_cell.length_b   1.000
_cell.length_c   1.000
_cell.angle_alpha   90.00
_cell.angle_beta   90.00
_cell.angle_gamma   90.00
#
_symmetry.space_group_name_H-M   'P 1'
#
loop_
_entity.id
_entity.type
_entity.pdbx_description
1 polymer ?
#
loop_
_entity_poly.entity_id
_entity_poly.type
_entity_poly.pdbx_seq_one_letter_code
_entity_poly.pdbx_strand_id
1 'polypeptide(L)'
;MGPEWVTERVKDLVKNRDIILEALSPLGEGAVKGGEGAIYLWAKLPEQYVEDDKVVRWLATRHGVIVIPGGACGCPGHLRISFGGLKENDCKVAADRLRRGLEDLLSNGIVQ
;
A
#
# COMPACT_ATOMS: atom_id res chain seq x y z
N MET A 1 21.13 -9.03 23.86
CA MET A 1 20.15 -8.08 24.46
C MET A 1 19.56 -7.11 23.42
N GLY A 2 20.36 -6.43 22.57
CA GLY A 2 19.81 -5.54 21.53
C GLY A 2 19.25 -6.27 20.29
N PRO A 3 20.02 -7.15 19.63
CA PRO A 3 19.58 -7.83 18.41
C PRO A 3 18.33 -8.69 18.59
N GLU A 4 18.26 -9.52 19.64
CA GLU A 4 17.09 -10.38 19.85
C GLU A 4 15.80 -9.56 20.08
N TRP A 5 15.91 -8.44 20.81
CA TRP A 5 14.79 -7.54 21.03
C TRP A 5 14.26 -6.97 19.71
N VAL A 6 15.14 -6.56 18.79
CA VAL A 6 14.73 -6.05 17.47
C VAL A 6 14.07 -7.16 16.66
N THR A 7 14.68 -8.35 16.60
CA THR A 7 14.13 -9.50 15.88
C THR A 7 12.72 -9.83 16.36
N GLU A 8 12.47 -9.80 17.67
CA GLU A 8 11.14 -10.05 18.22
C GLU A 8 10.10 -8.99 17.78
N ARG A 9 10.50 -7.72 17.65
CA ARG A 9 9.59 -6.64 17.24
C ARG A 9 9.27 -6.64 15.75
N VAL A 10 10.19 -7.12 14.90
CA VAL A 10 10.03 -7.03 13.43
C VAL A 10 9.54 -8.34 12.79
N LYS A 11 9.52 -9.46 13.52
CA LYS A 11 9.15 -10.78 12.97
C LYS A 11 7.78 -10.79 12.27
N ASP A 12 6.80 -10.05 12.80
CA ASP A 12 5.43 -10.03 12.26
C ASP A 12 5.30 -9.12 11.03
N LEU A 13 6.29 -8.27 10.75
CA LEU A 13 6.29 -7.38 9.58
C LEU A 13 6.34 -8.17 8.27
N VAL A 14 6.95 -9.36 8.28
CA VAL A 14 7.00 -10.24 7.10
C VAL A 14 5.58 -10.62 6.65
N LYS A 15 4.71 -10.99 7.60
CA LYS A 15 3.33 -11.33 7.28
C LYS A 15 2.54 -10.12 6.78
N ASN A 16 2.71 -8.96 7.42
CA ASN A 16 2.04 -7.74 6.98
C ASN A 16 2.48 -7.34 5.56
N ARG A 17 3.78 -7.48 5.26
CA ARG A 17 4.31 -7.25 3.91
C ARG A 17 3.61 -8.15 2.90
N ASP A 18 3.52 -9.44 3.17
CA ASP A 18 2.91 -10.41 2.24
C ASP A 18 1.40 -10.14 2.05
N ILE A 19 0.69 -9.76 3.13
CA ILE A 19 -0.72 -9.34 3.08
C ILE A 19 -0.90 -8.10 2.17
N ILE A 20 -0.04 -7.09 2.31
CA ILE A 20 -0.14 -5.88 1.49
C ILE A 20 0.28 -6.17 0.04
N LEU A 21 1.31 -6.98 -0.20
CA LEU A 21 1.70 -7.40 -1.55
C LEU A 21 0.52 -8.04 -2.29
N GLU A 22 -0.21 -8.95 -1.64
CA GLU A 22 -1.39 -9.57 -2.22
C GLU A 22 -2.50 -8.55 -2.52
N ALA A 23 -2.73 -7.57 -1.63
CA ALA A 23 -3.71 -6.51 -1.86
C ALA A 23 -3.36 -5.58 -3.03
N LEU A 24 -2.08 -5.47 -3.37
CA LEU A 24 -1.58 -4.67 -4.49
C LEU A 24 -1.54 -5.45 -5.81
N SER A 25 -1.76 -6.77 -5.79
CA SER A 25 -1.73 -7.63 -6.99
C SER A 25 -2.60 -7.16 -8.16
N PRO A 26 -3.76 -6.49 -7.97
CA PRO A 26 -4.56 -6.00 -9.11
C PRO A 26 -3.83 -5.00 -10.01
N LEU A 27 -2.78 -4.33 -9.52
CA LEU A 27 -1.98 -3.39 -10.32
C LEU A 27 -1.12 -4.10 -11.40
N GLY A 28 -1.04 -5.42 -11.34
CA GLY A 28 -0.33 -6.24 -12.31
C GLY A 28 1.10 -6.58 -11.90
N GLU A 29 1.69 -7.52 -12.65
CA GLU A 29 3.04 -8.00 -12.40
C GLU A 29 4.08 -6.88 -12.59
N GLY A 30 5.04 -6.78 -11.66
CA GLY A 30 6.10 -5.78 -11.69
C GLY A 30 5.69 -4.35 -11.30
N ALA A 31 4.40 -4.11 -10.99
CA ALA A 31 3.92 -2.82 -10.53
C ALA A 31 4.41 -2.45 -9.12
N VAL A 32 4.77 -3.44 -8.30
CA VAL A 32 5.20 -3.25 -6.92
C VAL A 32 6.69 -3.54 -6.76
N LYS A 33 7.40 -2.66 -6.07
CA LYS A 33 8.82 -2.81 -5.70
C LYS A 33 9.02 -2.64 -4.19
N GLY A 34 10.11 -3.19 -3.68
CA GLY A 34 10.48 -3.11 -2.27
C GLY A 34 9.98 -4.31 -1.46
N GLY A 35 10.21 -4.24 -0.14
CA GLY A 35 9.90 -5.34 0.78
C GLY A 35 11.08 -6.26 1.10
N GLU A 36 12.25 -6.04 0.48
CA GLU A 36 13.52 -6.67 0.88
C GLU A 36 14.16 -5.98 2.10
N GLY A 37 13.65 -4.81 2.48
CA GLY A 37 14.07 -4.02 3.64
C GLY A 37 13.10 -2.89 3.95
N ALA A 38 13.34 -2.17 5.05
CA ALA A 38 12.45 -1.16 5.59
C ALA A 38 11.01 -1.69 5.83
N ILE A 39 10.03 -0.79 5.89
CA ILE A 39 8.62 -1.10 6.21
C ILE A 39 7.64 -0.57 5.16
N TYR A 40 8.12 -0.41 3.91
CA TYR A 40 7.36 0.19 2.82
C TYR A 40 7.37 -0.66 1.56
N LEU A 41 6.25 -0.61 0.82
CA LEU A 41 6.13 -1.06 -0.56
C LEU A 41 5.87 0.14 -1.46
N TRP A 42 6.41 0.08 -2.67
CA TRP A 42 6.28 1.09 -3.69
C TRP A 42 5.44 0.56 -4.85
N ALA A 43 4.23 1.09 -5.03
CA ALA A 43 3.30 0.62 -6.04
C ALA A 43 3.12 1.66 -7.15
N LYS A 44 3.35 1.26 -8.40
CA LYS A 44 3.10 2.09 -9.58
C LYS A 44 1.61 2.05 -9.93
N LEU A 45 1.02 3.23 -10.12
CA LEU A 45 -0.36 3.35 -10.62
C LEU A 45 -0.40 3.28 -12.16
N PRO A 46 -1.57 3.01 -12.75
CA PRO A 46 -1.79 3.19 -14.18
C PRO A 46 -1.39 4.60 -14.65
N GLU A 47 -0.91 4.72 -15.89
CA GLU A 47 -0.25 5.94 -16.39
C GLU A 47 -1.13 7.18 -16.35
N GLN A 48 -2.45 7.04 -16.42
CA GLN A 48 -3.39 8.15 -16.34
C GLN A 48 -3.46 8.79 -14.93
N TYR A 49 -2.99 8.12 -13.88
CA TYR A 49 -3.09 8.60 -12.50
C TYR A 49 -1.79 9.27 -12.01
N VAL A 50 -1.31 10.26 -12.78
CA VAL A 50 -0.13 11.08 -12.39
C VAL A 50 -0.41 11.92 -11.14
N GLU A 51 -1.64 12.42 -11.00
CA GLU A 51 -2.13 13.13 -9.80
C GLU A 51 -2.51 12.13 -8.69
N ASP A 52 -1.49 11.50 -8.12
CA ASP A 52 -1.64 10.44 -7.12
C ASP A 52 -2.31 10.91 -5.81
N ASP A 53 -2.25 12.20 -5.49
CA ASP A 53 -2.97 12.81 -4.36
C ASP A 53 -4.50 12.68 -4.51
N LYS A 54 -5.03 12.76 -5.74
CA LYS A 54 -6.45 12.54 -6.01
C LYS A 54 -6.85 11.09 -5.76
N VAL A 55 -5.99 10.14 -6.16
CA VAL A 55 -6.20 8.71 -5.89
C VAL A 55 -6.19 8.44 -4.38
N VAL A 56 -5.21 8.99 -3.66
CA VAL A 56 -5.13 8.82 -2.20
C VAL A 56 -6.36 9.40 -1.49
N ARG A 57 -6.79 10.61 -1.87
CA ARG A 57 -7.99 11.22 -1.31
C ARG A 57 -9.22 10.36 -1.56
N TRP A 58 -9.37 9.84 -2.77
CA TRP A 58 -10.50 8.99 -3.14
C TRP A 58 -10.49 7.65 -2.38
N LEU A 59 -9.35 6.98 -2.29
CA LEU A 59 -9.19 5.76 -1.47
C LEU A 59 -9.56 6.01 0.00
N ALA A 60 -9.16 7.16 0.55
CA ALA A 60 -9.48 7.53 1.93
C ALA A 60 -10.98 7.76 2.13
N THR A 61 -11.62 8.51 1.24
CA THR A 61 -13.04 8.88 1.40
C THR A 61 -14.00 7.76 1.01
N ARG A 62 -13.68 6.98 -0.02
CA ARG A 62 -14.58 5.97 -0.61
C ARG A 62 -14.36 4.58 -0.03
N HIS A 63 -13.11 4.20 0.21
CA HIS A 63 -12.74 2.85 0.68
C HIS A 63 -12.25 2.82 2.13
N GLY A 64 -12.06 3.98 2.76
CA GLY A 64 -11.70 4.06 4.19
C GLY A 64 -10.29 3.55 4.47
N VAL A 65 -9.36 3.76 3.53
CA VAL A 65 -7.94 3.39 3.66
C VAL A 65 -7.05 4.55 3.22
N ILE A 66 -6.00 4.84 4.00
CA ILE A 66 -5.06 5.91 3.71
C ILE A 66 -3.70 5.30 3.35
N VAL A 67 -3.15 5.74 2.23
CA VAL A 67 -1.79 5.47 1.77
C VAL A 67 -1.09 6.79 1.47
N ILE A 68 0.20 6.76 1.15
CA ILE A 68 0.99 7.98 0.95
C ILE A 68 1.16 8.22 -0.56
N PRO A 69 0.89 9.43 -1.08
CA PRO A 69 1.11 9.74 -2.49
C PRO A 69 2.60 9.74 -2.82
N GLY A 70 2.97 9.17 -3.96
CA GLY A 70 4.34 9.10 -4.46
C GLY A 70 4.92 10.48 -4.77
N GLY A 71 4.09 11.43 -5.21
CA GLY A 71 4.45 12.84 -5.41
C GLY A 71 5.08 13.49 -4.18
N ALA A 72 4.61 13.17 -2.97
CA ALA A 72 5.19 13.66 -1.72
C ALA A 72 6.62 13.12 -1.45
N CYS A 73 7.04 12.10 -2.19
CA CYS A 73 8.38 11.51 -2.15
C CYS A 73 9.16 11.75 -3.47
N GLY A 74 8.69 12.66 -4.34
CA GLY A 74 9.35 12.98 -5.61
C GLY A 74 9.13 11.98 -6.74
N CYS A 75 8.14 11.09 -6.63
CA CYS A 75 7.84 10.11 -7.67
C CYS A 75 6.31 10.04 -7.93
N PRO A 76 5.76 11.03 -8.69
CA PRO A 76 4.35 11.06 -9.05
C PRO A 76 3.87 9.78 -9.74
N GLY A 77 2.56 9.50 -9.65
CA GLY A 77 1.97 8.28 -10.23
C GLY A 77 2.30 7.01 -9.47
N HIS A 78 2.68 7.12 -8.20
CA HIS A 78 2.99 5.98 -7.33
C HIS A 78 2.29 6.12 -5.99
N LEU A 79 2.20 5.02 -5.27
CA LEU A 79 1.75 4.95 -3.89
C LEU A 79 2.87 4.37 -3.03
N ARG A 80 3.06 4.94 -1.85
CA ARG A 80 3.90 4.39 -0.79
C ARG A 80 3.02 3.80 0.30
N ILE A 81 3.13 2.50 0.50
CA ILE A 81 2.31 1.76 1.46
C ILE A 81 3.19 1.32 2.62
N SER A 82 2.83 1.72 3.84
CA SER A 82 3.51 1.26 5.06
C SER A 82 2.84 0.01 5.60
N PHE A 83 3.63 -0.99 5.97
CA PHE A 83 3.16 -2.20 6.65
C PHE A 83 3.71 -2.35 8.08
N GLY A 84 4.43 -1.32 8.57
CA GLY A 84 5.13 -1.34 9.86
C GLY A 84 4.30 -1.00 11.09
N GLY A 85 3.14 -0.34 10.92
CA GLY A 85 2.40 0.28 12.02
C GLY A 85 1.18 -0.50 12.51
N LEU A 86 0.74 -1.53 11.78
CA LEU A 86 -0.51 -2.24 12.08
C LEU A 86 -0.24 -3.63 12.66
N LYS A 87 -1.12 -4.07 13.55
CA LYS A 87 -1.21 -5.49 13.93
C LYS A 87 -1.77 -6.29 12.76
N GLU A 88 -1.49 -7.59 12.71
CA GLU A 88 -1.86 -8.48 11.60
C GLU A 88 -3.36 -8.38 11.22
N ASN A 89 -4.27 -8.38 12.21
CA ASN A 89 -5.72 -8.30 11.95
C ASN A 89 -6.13 -6.94 11.37
N ASP A 90 -5.60 -5.83 11.90
CA ASP A 90 -5.89 -4.49 11.38
C ASP A 90 -5.29 -4.32 9.97
N CYS A 91 -4.12 -4.92 9.73
CA CYS A 91 -3.47 -4.98 8.43
C CYS A 91 -4.36 -5.71 7.41
N LYS A 92 -4.94 -6.86 7.76
CA LYS A 92 -5.89 -7.59 6.90
C LYS A 92 -7.11 -6.74 6.52
N VAL A 93 -7.70 -6.02 7.48
CA VAL A 93 -8.84 -5.13 7.21
C VAL A 93 -8.45 -3.96 6.30
N ALA A 94 -7.29 -3.35 6.54
CA ALA A 94 -6.78 -2.26 5.69
C ALA A 94 -6.42 -2.76 4.28
N ALA A 95 -5.84 -3.96 4.17
CA ALA A 95 -5.47 -4.60 2.92
C ALA A 95 -6.70 -4.94 2.06
N ASP A 96 -7.77 -5.45 2.67
CA ASP A 96 -9.03 -5.69 1.97
C ASP A 96 -9.62 -4.40 1.38
N ARG A 97 -9.62 -3.31 2.18
CA ARG A 97 -10.08 -1.99 1.71
C ARG A 97 -9.21 -1.48 0.57
N LEU A 98 -7.89 -1.63 0.67
CA LEU A 98 -6.94 -1.24 -0.35
C LEU A 98 -7.20 -2.01 -1.65
N ARG A 99 -7.28 -3.34 -1.58
CA ARG A 99 -7.54 -4.20 -2.73
C ARG A 99 -8.83 -3.80 -3.45
N ARG A 100 -9.94 -3.70 -2.71
CA ARG A 100 -11.23 -3.27 -3.27
C ARG A 100 -11.16 -1.89 -3.90
N GLY A 101 -10.42 -0.96 -3.28
CA GLY A 101 -10.20 0.38 -3.84
C GLY A 101 -9.41 0.35 -5.14
N LEU A 102 -8.40 -0.49 -5.25
CA LEU A 102 -7.61 -0.63 -6.47
C LEU A 102 -8.39 -1.33 -7.59
N GLU A 103 -9.16 -2.37 -7.28
CA GLU A 103 -10.02 -3.06 -8.24
C GLU A 103 -11.10 -2.09 -8.81
N ASP A 104 -11.70 -1.27 -7.94
CA ASP A 104 -12.69 -0.26 -8.33
C ASP A 104 -12.04 0.88 -9.15
N LEU A 105 -10.87 1.37 -8.73
CA LEU A 105 -10.09 2.34 -9.49
C LEU A 105 -9.78 1.85 -10.91
N LEU A 106 -9.38 0.58 -11.05
CA LEU A 106 -9.04 0.00 -12.35
C LEU A 106 -10.27 -0.23 -13.24
N SER A 107 -11.42 -0.55 -12.64
CA SER A 107 -12.65 -0.89 -13.38
C SER A 107 -13.46 0.36 -13.75
N ASN A 108 -13.58 1.31 -12.82
CA ASN A 108 -14.51 2.44 -12.91
C ASN A 108 -13.80 3.80 -12.84
N GLY A 109 -12.53 3.83 -12.44
CA GLY A 109 -11.79 5.07 -12.21
C GLY A 109 -12.21 5.81 -10.94
N ILE A 110 -11.77 7.07 -10.83
CA ILE A 110 -12.16 7.94 -9.72
C ILE A 110 -13.59 8.46 -10.00
N VAL A 111 -14.58 7.77 -9.44
CA VAL A 111 -15.99 8.19 -9.47
C VAL A 111 -16.35 9.01 -8.22
N GLN A 112 -17.22 10.00 -8.38
CA GLN A 112 -17.73 10.86 -7.28
C GLN A 112 -18.72 10.14 -6.37
#